data_AF-A0A6V7QMP6-F1
#
_entry.id   AF-A0A6V7QMP6-F1
#
_cell.length_a   1.000
_cell.length_b   1.000
_cell.length_c   1.000
_cell.angle_alpha   90.00
_cell.angle_beta   90.00
_cell.angle_gamma   90.00
#
_symmetry.space_group_name_H-M   'P 1'
#
loop_
_entity.id
_entity.type
_entity.pdbx_description
1 polymer ?
#
loop_
_entity_poly.entity_id
_entity_poly.type
_entity_poly.pdbx_seq_one_letter_code
_entity_poly.pdbx_strand_id
1 'polypeptide(L)'
;MATAGPSAPLGILFLSGLVFATILSANASDADVLLKFKAAISDPAGALRTWTADTAPCTPKADDSSWAGVICDNGTVLGLQLEGMRLSGTLDLGLLAASRGSGR
;
A
#
# COMPACT_ATOMS: atom_id res chain seq x y z
N MET A 1 33.62 53.77 -26.79
CA MET A 1 33.69 53.31 -25.39
C MET A 1 32.77 52.11 -25.28
N ALA A 2 33.33 50.95 -24.93
CA ALA A 2 32.60 49.70 -24.79
C ALA A 2 31.92 49.65 -23.42
N THR A 3 30.61 49.38 -23.37
CA THR A 3 29.92 49.00 -22.13
C THR A 3 29.61 47.52 -22.21
N ALA A 4 30.39 46.74 -21.47
CA ALA A 4 30.14 45.33 -21.21
C ALA A 4 28.84 45.18 -20.41
N GLY A 5 27.86 44.49 -20.97
CA GLY A 5 26.69 44.01 -20.23
C GLY A 5 27.01 42.71 -19.50
N PRO A 6 26.49 42.49 -18.28
CA PRO A 6 26.86 41.35 -17.45
C PRO A 6 26.39 40.02 -18.06
N SER A 7 27.33 39.09 -18.19
CA SER A 7 27.13 37.70 -18.56
C SER A 7 26.24 36.99 -17.53
N ALA A 8 25.02 36.65 -17.92
CA ALA A 8 24.14 35.78 -17.13
C ALA A 8 24.80 34.38 -16.98
N PRO A 9 24.94 33.83 -15.76
CA PRO A 9 25.51 32.51 -15.57
C PRO A 9 24.48 31.45 -15.97
N LEU A 10 24.60 30.94 -17.21
CA LEU A 10 23.88 29.76 -17.70
C LEU A 10 24.17 28.48 -16.90
N GLY A 11 25.04 28.54 -15.89
CA GLY A 11 25.44 27.40 -15.05
C GLY A 11 24.44 27.01 -13.94
N ILE A 12 23.42 27.82 -13.65
CA ILE A 12 22.44 27.49 -12.59
C ILE A 12 21.30 26.59 -13.10
N LEU A 13 21.04 26.58 -14.41
CA LEU A 13 19.95 25.79 -15.01
C LEU A 13 20.29 24.30 -15.20
N PHE A 14 21.55 23.89 -15.04
CA PHE A 14 21.97 22.50 -15.25
C PHE A 14 21.98 21.62 -13.98
N LEU A 15 21.86 22.22 -12.79
CA LEU A 15 21.81 21.48 -11.52
C LEU A 15 20.39 21.17 -11.04
N SER A 16 19.36 21.73 -11.66
CA SER A 16 17.94 21.46 -11.33
C SER A 16 17.38 20.21 -12.03
N GLY A 17 18.18 19.51 -12.84
CA GLY A 17 17.79 18.31 -13.57
C GLY A 17 18.24 16.99 -12.92
N LEU A 18 18.86 17.05 -11.74
CA LEU A 18 19.30 15.86 -11.02
C LEU A 18 18.29 15.52 -9.92
N VAL A 19 17.69 14.33 -10.04
CA VAL A 19 16.97 13.60 -8.99
C VAL A 19 15.52 14.01 -8.71
N PHE A 20 14.65 13.88 -9.72
CA PHE A 20 13.28 13.39 -9.46
C PHE A 20 13.16 11.92 -9.89
N ALA A 21 14.10 11.10 -9.42
CA ALA A 21 13.92 9.66 -9.39
C ALA A 21 13.39 9.32 -8.00
N THR A 22 12.10 9.58 -7.76
CA THR A 22 11.44 8.98 -6.60
C THR A 22 11.35 7.49 -6.87
N ILE A 23 12.18 6.76 -6.13
CA ILE A 23 12.29 5.31 -6.11
C ILE A 23 10.89 4.69 -6.16
N LEU A 24 10.64 3.87 -7.19
CA LEU A 24 9.50 2.97 -7.22
C LEU A 24 9.74 1.91 -6.14
N SER A 25 9.36 2.20 -4.90
CA SER A 25 9.30 1.18 -3.87
C SER A 25 8.12 0.28 -4.19
N ALA A 26 8.35 -0.77 -4.97
CA ALA A 26 7.43 -1.89 -5.11
C ALA A 26 7.39 -2.68 -3.79
N ASN A 27 6.94 -2.02 -2.72
CA ASN A 27 6.42 -2.71 -1.56
C ASN A 27 5.06 -3.23 -2.02
N ALA A 28 4.84 -4.55 -1.93
CA ALA A 28 3.51 -5.10 -2.14
C ALA A 28 2.54 -4.33 -1.24
N SER A 29 1.46 -3.80 -1.81
CA SER A 29 0.46 -3.11 -0.99
C SER A 29 -0.20 -4.13 -0.06
N ASP A 30 -0.68 -3.71 1.11
CA ASP A 30 -1.42 -4.61 1.99
C ASP A 30 -2.59 -5.28 1.24
N ALA A 31 -3.19 -4.56 0.28
CA ALA A 31 -4.20 -5.10 -0.64
C ALA A 31 -3.69 -6.32 -1.43
N ASP A 32 -2.48 -6.26 -2.01
CA ASP A 32 -1.90 -7.38 -2.76
C ASP A 32 -1.68 -8.62 -1.88
N VAL A 33 -1.20 -8.42 -0.65
CA VAL A 33 -0.95 -9.49 0.31
C VAL A 33 -2.27 -10.15 0.71
N LEU A 34 -3.28 -9.34 1.04
CA LEU A 34 -4.60 -9.81 1.43
C LEU A 34 -5.36 -10.49 0.28
N LEU A 35 -5.18 -10.05 -0.97
CA LEU A 35 -5.75 -10.73 -2.14
C LEU A 35 -5.09 -12.09 -2.39
N LYS A 36 -3.77 -12.22 -2.17
CA LYS A 36 -3.09 -13.53 -2.17
C LYS A 36 -3.59 -14.43 -1.06
N PHE A 37 -3.81 -13.88 0.14
CA PHE A 37 -4.44 -14.61 1.24
C PHE A 37 -5.82 -15.13 0.83
N LYS A 38 -6.68 -14.27 0.25
CA LYS A 38 -8.01 -14.66 -0.24
C LYS A 38 -7.95 -15.80 -1.25
N ALA A 39 -6.97 -15.79 -2.15
CA ALA A 39 -6.79 -16.86 -3.14
C ALA A 39 -6.32 -18.20 -2.54
N ALA A 40 -5.68 -18.18 -1.36
CA ALA A 40 -5.12 -19.36 -0.71
C ALA A 40 -6.12 -20.10 0.20
N ILE A 41 -7.26 -19.48 0.53
CA ILE A 41 -8.26 -20.05 1.45
C ILE A 41 -9.57 -20.36 0.73
N SER A 42 -10.30 -21.34 1.26
CA SER A 42 -11.64 -21.67 0.80
C SER A 42 -12.67 -20.77 1.50
N ASP A 43 -13.40 -20.00 0.69
CA ASP A 43 -14.50 -19.12 1.10
C ASP A 43 -15.81 -19.51 0.38
N PRO A 44 -16.45 -20.63 0.76
CA PRO A 44 -17.66 -21.10 0.08
C PRO A 44 -18.87 -20.19 0.34
N ALA A 45 -18.84 -19.37 1.39
CA ALA A 45 -19.91 -18.45 1.74
C ALA A 45 -19.76 -17.05 1.11
N GLY A 46 -18.63 -16.78 0.46
CA GLY A 46 -18.31 -15.46 -0.09
C GLY A 46 -18.21 -14.39 1.01
N ALA A 47 -17.67 -14.75 2.17
CA ALA A 47 -17.45 -13.85 3.28
C ALA A 47 -16.43 -12.75 2.95
N LEU A 48 -15.46 -13.04 2.07
CA LEU A 48 -14.42 -12.11 1.62
C LEU A 48 -14.76 -11.44 0.27
N ARG A 49 -16.03 -11.39 -0.11
CA ARG A 49 -16.46 -10.83 -1.42
C ARG A 49 -16.02 -9.39 -1.65
N THR A 50 -15.90 -8.59 -0.59
CA THR A 50 -15.54 -7.16 -0.67
C THR A 50 -14.05 -6.94 -0.94
N TRP A 51 -13.22 -7.97 -0.78
CA TRP A 51 -11.79 -7.88 -1.03
C TRP A 51 -11.55 -7.93 -2.55
N THR A 52 -11.41 -6.77 -3.18
CA THR A 52 -11.28 -6.63 -4.65
C THR A 52 -10.08 -5.77 -5.01
N ALA A 53 -9.45 -6.04 -6.15
CA ALA A 53 -8.30 -5.25 -6.62
C ALA A 53 -8.65 -3.78 -6.92
N ASP A 54 -9.93 -3.48 -7.13
CA ASP A 54 -10.43 -2.14 -7.45
C ASP A 54 -10.65 -1.26 -6.23
N THR A 55 -10.58 -1.81 -5.02
CA THR A 55 -10.84 -1.09 -3.76
C THR A 55 -9.67 -1.23 -2.81
N ALA A 56 -9.42 -0.19 -2.00
CA ALA A 56 -8.39 -0.23 -0.97
C ALA A 56 -8.95 -0.81 0.34
N PRO A 57 -8.19 -1.62 1.09
CA PRO A 57 -8.64 -2.19 2.35
C PRO A 57 -9.03 -1.12 3.38
N CYS A 58 -8.29 -0.01 3.43
CA CYS A 58 -8.53 1.09 4.36
C CYS A 58 -8.84 2.39 3.64
N THR A 59 -9.71 3.21 4.24
CA THR A 59 -9.97 4.57 3.76
C THR A 59 -8.80 5.48 4.14
N PRO A 60 -8.26 6.30 3.21
CA PRO A 60 -7.14 7.18 3.53
C PRO A 60 -7.45 8.11 4.70
N LYS A 61 -6.56 8.13 5.71
CA LYS A 61 -6.68 8.98 6.92
C LYS A 61 -7.92 8.70 7.78
N ALA A 62 -8.48 7.49 7.70
CA ALA A 62 -9.60 7.06 8.52
C ALA A 62 -9.37 5.64 9.04
N ASP A 63 -10.11 5.29 10.10
CA ASP A 63 -10.05 3.97 10.72
C ASP A 63 -11.09 2.99 10.12
N ASP A 64 -11.82 3.46 9.11
CA ASP A 64 -12.84 2.70 8.41
C ASP A 64 -12.23 1.81 7.32
N SER A 65 -12.76 0.60 7.22
CA SER A 65 -12.41 -0.37 6.17
C SER A 65 -13.54 -0.53 5.16
N SER A 66 -13.17 -0.67 3.88
CA SER A 66 -14.10 -1.10 2.82
C SER A 66 -14.18 -2.63 2.70
N TRP A 67 -13.29 -3.35 3.39
CA TRP A 67 -13.13 -4.80 3.30
C TRP A 67 -13.63 -5.48 4.57
N ALA A 68 -14.51 -6.47 4.42
CA ALA A 68 -15.06 -7.22 5.54
C ALA A 68 -13.94 -7.87 6.37
N GLY A 69 -13.96 -7.63 7.69
CA GLY A 69 -13.00 -8.21 8.63
C GLY A 69 -11.61 -7.57 8.61
N VAL A 70 -11.38 -6.48 7.86
CA VAL A 70 -10.11 -5.72 7.94
C VAL A 70 -10.24 -4.61 8.98
N ILE A 71 -9.27 -4.52 9.88
CA ILE A 71 -9.17 -3.48 10.90
C ILE A 71 -8.14 -2.46 10.42
N CYS A 72 -8.53 -1.19 10.42
CA CYS A 72 -7.69 -0.10 9.95
C CYS A 72 -7.33 0.87 11.08
N ASP A 73 -6.17 1.51 10.95
CA ASP A 73 -5.71 2.64 11.75
C ASP A 73 -5.12 3.69 10.79
N ASN A 74 -5.77 4.85 10.71
CA ASN A 74 -5.35 5.99 9.90
C ASN A 74 -5.00 5.64 8.43
N GLY A 75 -5.82 4.80 7.79
CA GLY A 75 -5.61 4.34 6.41
C GLY A 75 -4.58 3.21 6.25
N THR A 76 -4.10 2.62 7.34
CA THR A 76 -3.18 1.47 7.34
C THR A 76 -3.89 0.23 7.88
N VAL A 77 -3.59 -0.95 7.34
CA VAL A 77 -4.12 -2.21 7.88
C VAL A 77 -3.44 -2.51 9.22
N LEU A 78 -4.23 -2.55 10.29
CA LEU A 78 -3.77 -2.90 11.64
C LEU A 78 -3.90 -4.40 11.91
N GLY A 79 -4.94 -5.04 11.36
CA GLY A 79 -5.19 -6.45 11.62
C GLY A 79 -6.40 -7.01 10.88
N LEU A 80 -6.70 -8.28 11.14
CA LEU A 80 -7.82 -9.01 10.55
C LEU A 80 -8.67 -9.63 11.66
N GLN A 81 -10.00 -9.58 11.49
CA GLN A 81 -11.01 -10.25 12.30
C GLN A 81 -11.88 -11.11 11.38
N LEU A 82 -11.58 -12.42 11.34
CA LEU A 82 -12.16 -13.37 10.39
C LEU A 82 -12.96 -14.49 11.10
N GLU A 83 -13.09 -14.40 12.42
CA GLU A 83 -13.80 -15.37 13.25
C GLU A 83 -15.26 -15.50 12.82
N GLY A 84 -15.75 -16.72 12.72
CA GLY A 84 -17.14 -17.00 12.34
C GLY A 84 -17.45 -16.84 10.84
N MET A 85 -16.49 -16.45 10.00
CA MET A 85 -16.70 -16.25 8.55
C MET A 85 -16.76 -17.55 7.72
N ARG A 86 -16.72 -18.73 8.36
CA ARG A 86 -16.77 -20.04 7.70
C ARG A 86 -15.68 -20.26 6.63
N LEU A 87 -14.51 -19.65 6.86
CA LEU A 87 -13.32 -19.85 6.03
C LEU A 87 -12.68 -21.21 6.38
N SER A 88 -12.05 -21.86 5.40
CA SER A 88 -11.33 -23.14 5.61
C SER A 88 -10.12 -23.26 4.69
N GLY A 89 -9.22 -24.20 4.97
CA GLY A 89 -7.98 -24.41 4.20
C GLY A 89 -6.73 -24.19 5.05
N THR A 90 -5.56 -24.24 4.40
CA THR A 90 -4.26 -24.05 5.07
C THR A 90 -3.80 -22.62 4.89
N LEU A 91 -3.64 -21.92 6.01
CA LEU A 91 -3.12 -20.57 6.02
C LEU A 91 -1.59 -20.60 6.08
N ASP A 92 -0.92 -20.18 5.01
CA ASP A 92 0.49 -19.82 5.07
C ASP A 92 0.65 -18.44 5.71
N LEU A 93 0.88 -18.43 7.03
CA LEU A 93 1.13 -17.22 7.81
C LEU A 93 2.39 -16.46 7.36
N GLY A 94 3.29 -17.10 6.61
CA GLY A 94 4.43 -16.45 5.98
C GLY A 94 4.01 -15.38 4.96
N LEU A 95 2.83 -15.52 4.34
CA LEU A 95 2.26 -14.50 3.47
C LEU A 95 1.86 -13.23 4.24
N LEU A 96 1.36 -13.38 5.47
CA LEU A 96 0.88 -12.26 6.29
C LEU A 96 2.01 -11.55 7.05
N ALA A 97 3.14 -12.22 7.27
CA ALA A 97 4.32 -11.63 7.90
C ALA A 97 4.90 -10.43 7.13
N ALA A 98 4.55 -10.29 5.84
CA ALA A 98 4.91 -9.13 5.03
C ALA A 98 4.05 -7.88 5.32
N SER A 99 2.83 -8.04 5.85
CA SER A 99 2.03 -6.90 6.33
C SER A 99 2.73 -6.34 7.57
N ARG A 100 3.13 -5.08 7.50
CA ARG A 100 4.18 -4.50 8.33
C ARG A 100 3.76 -4.49 9.80
N GLY A 101 4.20 -5.48 10.57
CA GLY A 101 4.11 -5.48 12.02
C GLY A 101 4.92 -4.30 12.57
N SER A 102 4.25 -3.18 12.87
CA SER A 102 4.83 -2.06 13.60
C SER A 102 4.91 -2.44 15.07
N GLY A 103 5.97 -3.16 15.44
CA GLY A 103 6.33 -3.38 16.83
C GLY A 103 6.82 -2.06 17.44
N ARG A 104 5.98 -1.49 18.33
CA ARG A 104 6.23 -0.42 19.31
C ARG A 104 6.95 0.84 18.84
#